data_AF-A0A8I1THU1-F1
#
_entry.id   AF-A0A8I1THU1-F1
#
_cell.length_a   1.000
_cell.length_b   1.000
_cell.length_c   1.000
_cell.angle_alpha   90.00
_cell.angle_beta   90.00
_cell.angle_gamma   90.00
#
_symmetry.space_group_name_H-M   'P 1'
#
loop_
_entity.id
_entity.type
_entity.pdbx_description
1 polymer ?
#
loop_
_entity_poly.entity_id
_entity_poly.type
_entity_poly.pdbx_seq_one_letter_code
_entity_poly.pdbx_strand_id
1 'polypeptide(L)'
;MQKRVIHDLGRLDPFSKVLIIQPERQGTATVYCPPIGSEKAWSEEYASIDEAVAVAISLAQRIGQKLPLLTRDRVEWWLPHQSESL
;
A
#
# COMPACT_ATOMS: atom_id res chain seq x y z
N MET A 1 -17.40 2.44 6.03
CA MET A 1 -16.35 3.16 6.76
C MET A 1 -15.02 2.57 6.31
N GLN A 2 -14.26 3.28 5.47
CA GLN A 2 -12.95 2.85 5.00
C GLN A 2 -12.01 2.75 6.21
N LYS A 3 -11.32 1.62 6.37
CA LYS A 3 -10.46 1.36 7.54
C LYS A 3 -9.00 1.36 7.08
N ARG A 4 -8.29 2.43 7.45
CA ARG A 4 -6.84 2.48 7.31
C ARG A 4 -6.17 1.55 8.32
N VAL A 5 -5.23 0.75 7.85
CA VAL A 5 -4.35 -0.10 8.65
C VAL A 5 -2.97 0.53 8.65
N ILE A 6 -2.46 0.89 9.83
CA ILE A 6 -1.08 1.37 10.00
C ILE A 6 -0.18 0.17 10.23
N HIS A 7 0.93 0.10 9.49
CA HIS A 7 1.90 -0.98 9.60
C HIS A 7 3.08 -0.51 10.47
N ASP A 8 3.28 -1.16 11.62
CA ASP A 8 4.47 -0.94 12.43
C ASP A 8 5.58 -1.87 11.98
N LEU A 9 6.54 -1.32 11.24
CA LEU A 9 7.63 -2.07 10.62
C LEU A 9 8.90 -2.11 11.48
N GLY A 10 8.90 -1.44 12.64
CA GLY A 10 10.07 -1.35 13.50
C GLY A 10 11.32 -0.82 12.77
N ARG A 11 12.36 -1.66 12.65
CA ARG A 11 13.63 -1.36 11.96
C ARG A 11 13.72 -1.96 10.55
N LEU A 12 12.66 -2.61 10.07
CA LEU A 12 12.68 -3.24 8.75
C LEU A 12 12.50 -2.20 7.65
N ASP A 13 13.20 -2.39 6.54
CA ASP A 13 13.04 -1.55 5.36
C ASP A 13 11.68 -1.84 4.69
N PRO A 14 10.78 -0.85 4.60
CA PRO A 14 9.52 -1.02 3.89
C PRO A 14 9.75 -1.16 2.39
N PHE A 15 8.79 -1.80 1.72
CA PHE A 15 8.64 -1.58 0.29
C PHE A 15 8.37 -0.10 0.01
N SER A 16 9.16 0.52 -0.87
CA SER A 16 9.26 1.99 -0.98
C SER A 16 8.37 2.62 -2.06
N LYS A 17 7.53 1.83 -2.73
CA LYS A 17 6.64 2.33 -3.79
C LYS A 17 5.18 2.23 -3.37
N VAL A 18 4.36 3.15 -3.89
CA VAL A 18 2.90 3.08 -3.80
C VAL A 18 2.40 1.95 -4.69
N LEU A 19 1.53 1.12 -4.12
CA LEU A 19 0.90 -0.02 -4.79
C LEU A 19 -0.62 0.13 -4.79
N ILE A 20 -1.23 -0.33 -5.87
CA ILE A 20 -2.63 -0.71 -5.95
C ILE A 20 -2.65 -2.24 -5.95
N ILE A 21 -3.39 -2.82 -5.01
CA ILE A 21 -3.50 -4.24 -4.79
C ILE A 21 -4.94 -4.63 -5.09
N GLN A 22 -5.12 -5.38 -6.17
CA GLN A 22 -6.43 -5.78 -6.67
C GLN A 22 -6.47 -7.30 -6.89
N PRO A 23 -6.94 -8.07 -5.91
CA PRO A 23 -7.21 -9.50 -6.13
C PRO A 23 -8.33 -9.67 -7.18
N GLU A 24 -8.25 -10.72 -8.00
CA GLU A 24 -9.17 -10.91 -9.12
C GLU A 24 -10.66 -10.86 -8.71
N ARG A 25 -11.50 -10.34 -9.63
CA ARG A 25 -12.98 -10.27 -9.58
C ARG A 25 -13.63 -9.41 -8.49
N GLN A 26 -12.87 -8.73 -7.64
CA GLN A 26 -13.47 -7.84 -6.64
C GLN A 26 -13.54 -6.40 -7.15
N GLY A 27 -14.68 -5.76 -6.92
CA GLY A 27 -14.92 -4.34 -7.23
C GLY A 27 -14.15 -3.39 -6.30
N THR A 28 -13.45 -3.93 -5.30
CA THR A 28 -12.63 -3.18 -4.34
C THR A 28 -11.14 -3.26 -4.71
N ALA A 29 -10.36 -2.33 -4.16
CA ALA A 29 -8.91 -2.34 -4.29
C ALA A 29 -8.26 -1.78 -3.02
N THR A 30 -7.10 -2.28 -2.66
CA THR A 30 -6.31 -1.78 -1.53
C THR A 30 -5.16 -0.94 -2.03
N VAL A 31 -4.95 0.24 -1.46
CA VAL A 31 -3.73 1.02 -1.69
C VAL A 31 -2.76 0.74 -0.56
N TYR A 32 -1.51 0.44 -0.90
CA TYR A 32 -0.39 0.50 0.05
C TYR A 32 0.39 1.79 -0.18
N CYS A 33 0.64 2.52 0.90
CA CYS A 33 1.49 3.69 0.93
C CYS A 33 2.75 3.39 1.76
N PRO A 34 3.95 3.59 1.21
CA PRO A 34 5.18 3.56 1.99
C PRO A 34 5.20 4.72 3.00
N PRO A 35 6.14 4.74 3.96
CA PRO A 35 6.34 5.89 4.81
C PRO A 35 6.63 7.16 3.99
N ILE A 36 5.99 8.28 4.34
CA ILE A 36 6.20 9.58 3.71
C ILE A 36 6.47 10.61 4.81
N GLY A 37 7.70 11.14 4.85
CA GLY A 37 8.11 12.06 5.91
C GLY A 37 8.01 11.41 7.29
N SER A 38 7.14 11.93 8.16
CA SER A 38 6.87 11.36 9.49
C SER A 38 5.71 10.35 9.53
N GLU A 39 5.01 10.13 8.40
CA GLU A 39 3.92 9.16 8.32
C GLU A 39 4.47 7.72 8.28
N LYS A 40 3.89 6.82 9.08
CA LYS A 40 4.17 5.37 8.99
C LYS A 40 3.62 4.78 7.70
N ALA A 41 4.14 3.63 7.27
CA ALA A 41 3.53 2.85 6.20
C ALA A 41 2.10 2.47 6.56
N TRP A 42 1.21 2.44 5.56
CA TRP A 42 -0.18 2.08 5.77
C TRP A 42 -0.80 1.43 4.54
N SER A 43 -1.92 0.73 4.74
CA SER A 43 -2.78 0.29 3.66
C SER A 43 -4.24 0.62 3.94
N GLU A 44 -5.01 0.86 2.89
CA GLU A 44 -6.41 1.23 2.99
C GLU A 44 -7.21 0.61 1.84
N GLU A 45 -8.35 0.00 2.16
CA GLU A 45 -9.26 -0.57 1.18
C GLU A 45 -10.26 0.48 0.70
N TYR A 46 -10.46 0.52 -0.62
CA TYR A 46 -11.38 1.39 -1.31
C TYR A 46 -12.50 0.60 -1.97
N ALA A 47 -13.67 1.23 -2.04
CA ALA A 47 -14.89 0.61 -2.55
C ALA A 47 -14.87 0.44 -4.08
N SER A 48 -13.97 1.16 -4.77
CA SER A 48 -13.78 1.08 -6.21
C SER A 48 -12.31 1.18 -6.60
N ILE A 49 -11.99 0.59 -7.76
CA ILE A 49 -10.66 0.69 -8.37
C ILE A 49 -10.37 2.15 -8.75
N ASP A 50 -11.35 2.88 -9.28
CA ASP A 50 -11.16 4.27 -9.70
C ASP A 50 -10.76 5.18 -8.53
N GLU A 51 -11.39 4.99 -7.36
CA GLU A 51 -11.04 5.70 -6.13
C GLU A 51 -9.62 5.34 -5.67
N ALA A 52 -9.28 4.04 -5.64
CA ALA A 52 -7.93 3.59 -5.30
C ALA A 52 -6.86 4.16 -6.24
N VAL A 53 -7.14 4.20 -7.54
CA VAL A 53 -6.24 4.75 -8.57
C VAL A 53 -6.03 6.24 -8.35
N ALA A 54 -7.09 7.01 -8.13
CA ALA A 54 -6.99 8.45 -7.90
C ALA A 54 -6.12 8.76 -6.67
N VAL A 55 -6.33 8.05 -5.57
CA VAL A 55 -5.53 8.19 -4.35
C VAL A 55 -4.07 7.77 -4.60
N ALA A 56 -3.85 6.61 -5.21
CA ALA A 56 -2.52 6.07 -5.43
C ALA A 56 -1.67 6.95 -6.36
N ILE A 57 -2.27 7.59 -7.37
CA ILE A 57 -1.58 8.57 -8.23
C ILE A 57 -1.11 9.78 -7.40
N SER A 58 -1.98 10.33 -6.56
CA SER A 58 -1.64 11.47 -5.70
C SER A 58 -0.48 11.13 -4.75
N LEU A 59 -0.51 9.94 -4.13
CA LEU A 59 0.55 9.48 -3.25
C LEU A 59 1.86 9.20 -3.99
N ALA A 60 1.81 8.60 -5.18
CA ALA A 60 2.99 8.33 -6.00
C ALA A 60 3.73 9.64 -6.33
N GLN A 61 2.99 10.69 -6.69
CA GLN A 61 3.57 12.01 -6.97
C GLN A 61 4.26 12.63 -5.75
N ARG A 62 3.68 12.47 -4.54
CA ARG A 62 4.29 12.98 -3.29
C ARG A 62 5.67 12.40 -3.00
N ILE A 63 5.95 11.18 -3.45
CA ILE A 63 7.25 10.50 -3.25
C ILE A 63 8.13 10.49 -4.51
N GLY A 64 7.78 11.25 -5.54
CA GLY A 64 8.52 11.30 -6.81
C GLY A 64 8.38 10.03 -7.67
N GLN A 65 7.42 9.15 -7.37
CA GLN A 65 7.09 8.00 -8.19
C GLN A 65 6.19 8.44 -9.36
N LYS A 66 6.58 8.08 -10.60
CA LYS A 66 5.86 8.49 -11.82
C LYS A 66 4.40 8.00 -11.86
N LEU A 67 4.16 6.74 -11.51
CA LEU A 67 2.84 6.09 -11.47
C LEU A 67 2.83 5.00 -10.38
N PRO A 68 1.69 4.75 -9.71
CA PRO A 68 1.55 3.62 -8.78
C PRO A 68 1.74 2.29 -9.52
N LEU A 69 2.25 1.27 -8.83
CA LEU A 69 2.32 -0.08 -9.39
C LEU A 69 1.01 -0.81 -9.10
N LEU A 70 0.59 -1.69 -10.01
CA LEU A 70 -0.57 -2.57 -9.83
C LEU A 70 -0.11 -4.00 -9.61
N THR A 71 -0.67 -4.67 -8.61
CA THR A 71 -0.44 -6.10 -8.36
C THR A 71 -1.75 -6.81 -8.01
N ARG A 72 -1.76 -8.13 -8.24
CA ARG A 72 -2.82 -9.07 -7.82
C ARG A 72 -2.46 -9.86 -6.55
N ASP A 73 -1.30 -9.56 -5.97
CA ASP A 73 -0.81 -10.20 -4.76
C ASP A 73 -1.63 -9.79 -3.53
N ARG A 74 -1.19 -10.20 -2.34
CA ARG A 74 -1.75 -9.76 -1.07
C ARG A 74 -0.88 -8.68 -0.43
N VAL A 75 -1.48 -7.77 0.33
CA VAL A 75 -0.75 -6.67 0.99
C VAL A 75 0.34 -7.17 1.92
N GLU A 76 0.12 -8.29 2.61
CA GLU A 76 1.06 -8.84 3.57
C GLU A 76 2.38 -9.27 2.93
N TRP A 77 2.37 -9.62 1.64
CA TRP A 77 3.57 -10.01 0.89
C TRP A 77 4.51 -8.83 0.61
N TRP A 78 4.00 -7.60 0.70
CA TRP A 78 4.75 -6.37 0.49
C TRP A 78 5.19 -5.72 1.81
N LEU A 79 4.71 -6.24 2.94
CA LEU A 79 5.18 -5.83 4.25
C LEU A 79 6.44 -6.64 4.58
N PRO A 80 7.48 -5.99 5.14
CA PRO A 80 8.65 -6.73 5.58
C PRO A 80 8.23 -7.74 6.63
N HIS A 81 8.55 -9.01 6.38
CA HIS A 81 8.25 -10.09 7.31
C HIS A 81 9.17 -9.93 8.52
N GLN A 82 8.60 -9.93 9.73
CA GLN A 82 9.41 -10.30 10.88
C GLN A 82 9.72 -11.78 10.71
N SER A 83 10.91 -12.09 10.19
CA SER A 83 11.46 -13.43 10.35
C SER A 83 11.55 -13.66 11.85
N GLU A 84 10.58 -14.35 12.44
CA GLU A 84 10.78 -14.96 13.74
C GLU A 84 12.04 -15.81 13.59
N SER A 85 13.06 -15.46 14.37
CA SER A 85 14.32 -16.21 14.38
C SER A 85 13.98 -17.64 14.75
N LEU A 86 14.10 -18.56 13.78
CA LEU A 86 14.07 -20.00 14.01
C LEU A 86 15.27 -20.42 14.86
#